data_AF-A0A5R2N0E9-F1
#
_entry.id   AF-A0A5R2N0E9-F1
#
_cell.length_a   1.000
_cell.length_b   1.000
_cell.length_c   1.000
_cell.angle_alpha   90.00
_cell.angle_beta   90.00
_cell.angle_gamma   90.00
#
_symmetry.space_group_name_H-M   'P 1'
#
loop_
_entity.id
_entity.type
_entity.pdbx_description
1 polymer ?
#
loop_
_entity_poly.entity_id
_entity_poly.type
_entity_poly.pdbx_seq_one_letter_code
_entity_poly.pdbx_strand_id
1 'polypeptide(L)' 'PALKVGARISKAARDRGLIARAMPHGDILGFAPPLVTTKAEAEEIVAIAESAVRSVMDELVRESEKI' A
#
# COMPACT_ATOMS: atom_id res chain seq x y z
N PRO A 1 6.37 15.08 1.27
CA PRO A 1 6.59 14.03 2.31
C PRO A 1 8.00 13.44 2.20
N ALA A 2 8.81 13.57 3.26
CA ALA A 2 10.23 13.19 3.25
C ALA A 2 10.45 11.67 3.14
N LEU A 3 9.62 10.89 3.84
CA LEU A 3 9.75 9.42 3.95
C LEU A 3 9.12 8.64 2.78
N LYS A 4 8.33 9.32 1.92
CA LYS A 4 7.66 8.75 0.73
C LYS A 4 6.89 7.45 1.05
N VAL A 5 6.22 7.40 2.20
CA VAL A 5 5.54 6.22 2.72
C VAL A 5 4.53 5.66 1.72
N GLY A 6 3.75 6.52 1.05
CA GLY A 6 2.78 6.08 0.04
C GLY A 6 3.43 5.37 -1.15
N ALA A 7 4.60 5.84 -1.59
CA ALA A 7 5.37 5.20 -2.66
C ALA A 7 5.99 3.87 -2.21
N ARG A 8 6.47 3.77 -0.96
CA ARG A 8 6.97 2.53 -0.37
C ARG A 8 5.88 1.47 -0.31
N ILE A 9 4.69 1.83 0.17
CA ILE A 9 3.54 0.92 0.25
C ILE A 9 3.09 0.49 -1.14
N SER A 10 3.00 1.42 -2.11
CA SER A 10 2.65 1.10 -3.50
C SER A 10 3.63 0.10 -4.14
N LYS A 11 4.94 0.25 -3.87
CA LYS A 11 5.95 -0.73 -4.28
C LYS A 11 5.73 -2.09 -3.59
N ALA A 12 5.57 -2.09 -2.27
CA ALA A 12 5.38 -3.31 -1.49
C ALA A 12 4.11 -4.09 -1.89
N ALA A 13 3.03 -3.39 -2.25
CA ALA A 13 1.82 -3.99 -2.79
C ALA A 13 2.06 -4.60 -4.19
N ARG A 14 2.79 -3.89 -5.06
CA ARG A 14 3.16 -4.40 -6.39
C ARG A 14 3.99 -5.67 -6.33
N ASP A 15 4.96 -5.73 -5.42
CA ASP A 15 5.82 -6.91 -5.21
C ASP A 15 5.00 -8.14 -4.75
N ARG A 16 3.78 -7.92 -4.22
CA ARG A 16 2.81 -8.96 -3.81
C ARG A 16 1.69 -9.20 -4.82
N GLY A 17 1.75 -8.61 -6.02
CA GLY A 17 0.77 -8.81 -7.09
C GLY A 17 -0.38 -7.80 -7.13
N LEU A 18 -0.42 -6.80 -6.24
CA LEU A 18 -1.45 -5.76 -6.24
C LEU A 18 -0.95 -4.45 -6.84
N ILE A 19 -1.62 -3.97 -7.89
CA ILE A 19 -1.36 -2.64 -8.46
C ILE A 19 -2.26 -1.60 -7.76
N ALA A 20 -1.68 -0.89 -6.79
CA ALA A 20 -2.31 0.27 -6.14
C ALA A 20 -1.42 1.50 -6.29
N ARG A 21 -2.00 2.66 -6.63
CA ARG A 21 -1.25 3.88 -6.99
C ARG A 21 -0.91 4.71 -5.76
N ALA A 22 0.35 5.11 -5.61
CA ALA A 22 0.70 6.24 -4.75
C ALA A 22 0.21 7.55 -5.39
N MET A 23 -0.76 8.21 -4.78
CA MET A 23 -1.36 9.45 -5.30
C MET A 23 -0.43 10.65 -5.06
N PRO A 24 -0.46 11.68 -5.93
CA PRO A 24 0.42 12.83 -5.79
C PRO A 24 0.05 13.69 -4.58
N HIS A 25 0.99 14.53 -4.15
CA HIS A 25 0.81 15.53 -3.08
C HIS A 25 0.45 14.97 -1.69
N GLY A 26 0.77 13.70 -1.41
CA GLY A 26 0.59 13.11 -0.09
C GLY A 26 1.13 11.68 -0.03
N ASP A 27 1.01 11.06 1.14
CA ASP A 27 1.23 9.63 1.32
C ASP A 27 -0.13 8.93 1.30
N ILE A 28 -0.65 8.73 0.09
CA ILE A 28 -2.01 8.22 -0.15
C ILE A 28 -1.92 7.03 -1.10
N LEU A 29 -2.57 5.92 -0.74
CA LEU A 29 -2.73 4.75 -1.59
C LEU A 29 -4.13 4.73 -2.22
N GLY A 30 -4.19 4.81 -3.55
CA GLY A 30 -5.44 4.87 -4.30
C GLY A 30 -5.92 3.49 -4.77
N PHE A 31 -7.22 3.26 -4.62
CA PHE A 31 -7.92 2.06 -5.08
C PHE A 31 -9.01 2.45 -6.08
N ALA A 32 -8.96 1.89 -7.28
CA ALA A 32 -9.97 2.05 -8.32
C ALA A 32 -10.05 0.76 -9.15
N PRO A 33 -10.55 -0.34 -8.55
CA PRO A 33 -10.60 -1.64 -9.23
C PRO A 33 -11.69 -1.65 -10.33
N PRO A 34 -11.67 -2.64 -11.23
CA PRO A 34 -12.72 -2.81 -12.24
C PRO A 34 -14.12 -2.92 -11.61
N LEU A 35 -15.15 -2.45 -12.31
CA LEU A 35 -16.54 -2.52 -11.80
C LEU A 35 -17.09 -3.96 -11.67
N VAL A 36 -16.40 -4.93 -12.27
CA VAL A 36 -16.72 -6.37 -12.18
C VAL A 36 -16.09 -7.07 -10.98
N THR A 37 -15.34 -6.35 -10.15
CA THR A 37 -14.65 -6.91 -8.98
C THR A 37 -15.64 -7.56 -8.01
N THR A 38 -15.37 -8.81 -7.66
CA THR A 38 -16.14 -9.59 -6.71
C THR A 38 -15.76 -9.28 -5.27
N LYS A 39 -16.59 -9.73 -4.32
CA LYS A 39 -16.27 -9.61 -2.89
C LYS A 39 -14.97 -10.34 -2.52
N ALA A 40 -14.74 -11.53 -3.07
CA ALA A 40 -13.55 -12.33 -2.79
C ALA A 40 -12.27 -11.63 -3.29
N GLU A 41 -12.30 -11.05 -4.49
CA GLU A 41 -11.19 -10.24 -5.01
C GLU A 41 -10.96 -8.97 -4.17
N ALA A 42 -12.03 -8.33 -3.68
CA ALA A 42 -11.91 -7.20 -2.77
C ALA A 42 -11.25 -7.57 -1.43
N GLU A 43 -11.57 -8.75 -0.89
CA GLU A 43 -10.91 -9.29 0.32
C GLU A 43 -9.41 -9.54 0.06
N GLU A 44 -9.05 -10.10 -1.10
CA GLU A 44 -7.65 -10.28 -1.51
C GLU A 44 -6.90 -8.94 -1.66
N ILE A 45 -7.52 -7.95 -2.32
CA ILE A 45 -6.95 -6.59 -2.46
C ILE A 45 -6.65 -5.98 -1.09
N VAL A 46 -7.59 -6.06 -0.15
CA VAL A 46 -7.40 -5.51 1.20
C VAL A 46 -6.34 -6.29 1.98
N ALA A 47 -6.30 -7.62 1.87
CA ALA A 47 -5.29 -8.45 2.54
C ALA A 47 -3.87 -8.12 2.05
N ILE A 48 -3.67 -7.97 0.74
CA ILE A 48 -2.35 -7.60 0.17
C ILE A 48 -1.97 -6.18 0.61
N ALA A 49 -2.92 -5.24 0.57
CA ALA A 49 -2.68 -3.86 1.00
C ALA A 49 -2.29 -3.79 2.49
N GLU A 50 -2.97 -4.54 3.37
CA GLU A 50 -2.66 -4.60 4.80
C GLU A 50 -1.26 -5.18 5.06
N SER A 51 -0.90 -6.27 4.38
CA SER A 51 0.46 -6.84 4.44
C SER A 51 1.53 -5.84 3.98
N ALA A 52 1.27 -5.09 2.91
CA ALA A 52 2.18 -4.07 2.40
C ALA A 52 2.35 -2.90 3.38
N VAL A 53 1.25 -2.44 3.99
CA VAL A 53 1.28 -1.37 5.01
C VAL A 53 2.08 -1.82 6.24
N ARG A 54 1.83 -3.03 6.77
CA ARG A 54 2.60 -3.57 7.91
C ARG A 54 4.08 -3.66 7.60
N SER A 55 4.44 -4.19 6.43
CA SER A 55 5.84 -4.31 6.01
C SER A 55 6.57 -2.97 6.06
N VAL A 56 5.93 -1.91 5.53
CA VAL A 56 6.52 -0.56 5.54
C VAL A 56 6.54 0.04 6.94
N MET A 57 5.53 -0.21 7.75
CA MET A 57 5.50 0.22 9.15
C MET A 57 6.66 -0.40 9.95
N ASP A 58 6.88 -1.71 9.81
CA ASP A 58 7.97 -2.42 10.48
C ASP A 58 9.35 -1.92 10.03
N GLU A 59 9.51 -1.62 8.74
CA GLU A 59 10.73 -1.00 8.21
C GLU A 59 10.98 0.38 8.83
N LEU A 60 9.97 1.24 8.88
CA LEU A 60 10.08 2.58 9.45
C LEU A 60 10.41 2.54 10.96
N VAL A 61 9.79 1.62 11.71
CA VAL A 61 10.12 1.40 13.13
C VAL A 61 11.58 0.98 13.30
N ARG A 62 12.07 0.07 12.45
CA ARG A 62 13.49 -0.35 12.45
C ARG A 62 14.44 0.78 12.06
N GLU A 63 14.01 1.68 11.18
CA GLU A 63 14.74 2.90 10.78
C GLU A 63 14.74 3.97 11.90
N SER A 64 14.07 3.73 13.04
CA SER A 64 13.89 4.69 14.14
C SER A 64 13.18 5.98 13.74
N GLU A 65 12.40 5.92 12.66
CA GLU A 65 11.57 7.04 12.21
C GLU A 65 10.36 7.18 13.13
N LYS A 66 10.03 8.41 13.52
CA LYS A 66 8.77 8.70 14.23
C LYS A 66 7.65 8.74 13.19
N ILE A 67 6.84 7.68 13.17
CA ILE A 67 5.65 7.54 12.32
C ILE A 67 4.41 8.01 13.08
#